data_AF-Q6AYE6-F1
#
_entry.id   AF-Q6AYE6-F1
#
_cell.length_a   1.000
_cell.length_b   1.000
_cell.length_c   1.000
_cell.angle_alpha   90.00
_cell.angle_beta   90.00
_cell.angle_gamma   90.00
#
_symmetry.space_group_name_H-M   'P 1'
#
loop_
_entity.id
_entity.type
_entity.pdbx_description
1 polymer ?
#
loop_
_entity_poly.entity_id
_entity_poly.type
_entity_poly.pdbx_seq_one_letter_code
_entity_poly.pdbx_strand_id
1 'polypeptide(L)'
;MLREPGGGLRLLRFLCSELQAARLLHLKLQRDPSPVPSFGEGTKEGNDVVQELMLTLKALGLPRPLRGTLASQLLREFHDKISELLPALPPESMKPLLNSPLDASRWEALEALSQSLTEQYGCRRCLLLKRLDLTTSAFHWGDRAEAHSEVMKAVLCPIRGLLTPESDVSTAHVLAARADLSRLVPATSVAARRGTSCAINKVLMGDVPDRGGRPSELEAPMPTWKSRREDGGRGKAGQQRWGRRKKKK
;
A
#
# COMPACT_ATOMS: atom_id res chain seq x y z
N MET A 1 -24.58 -29.31 12.55
CA MET A 1 -24.67 -28.20 13.52
C MET A 1 -25.01 -26.84 12.89
N LEU A 2 -24.47 -26.46 11.72
CA LEU A 2 -24.79 -25.17 11.05
C LEU A 2 -25.97 -25.20 10.06
N ARG A 3 -26.53 -26.38 9.76
CA ARG A 3 -27.59 -26.57 8.74
C ARG A 3 -29.02 -26.34 9.28
N GLU A 4 -29.17 -26.07 10.58
CA GLU A 4 -30.47 -25.78 11.19
C GLU A 4 -30.76 -24.27 11.22
N PRO A 5 -32.02 -23.84 11.04
CA PRO A 5 -32.40 -22.45 11.25
C PRO A 5 -32.03 -22.03 12.69
N GLY A 6 -31.17 -21.03 12.83
CA GLY A 6 -30.64 -20.56 14.12
C GLY A 6 -29.28 -21.13 14.53
N GLY A 7 -28.65 -22.01 13.72
CA GLY A 7 -27.28 -22.49 13.95
C GLY A 7 -26.25 -21.36 13.99
N GLY A 8 -26.37 -20.38 13.09
CA GLY A 8 -25.49 -19.21 13.06
C GLY A 8 -25.58 -18.34 14.33
N LEU A 9 -26.80 -18.08 14.82
CA LEU A 9 -27.01 -17.31 16.06
C LEU A 9 -26.49 -18.05 17.30
N ARG A 10 -26.61 -19.38 17.32
CA ARG A 10 -26.07 -20.22 18.40
C ARG A 10 -24.53 -20.22 18.39
N LEU A 11 -23.91 -20.32 17.21
CA LEU A 11 -22.46 -20.21 17.06
C LEU A 11 -21.96 -18.81 17.47
N LEU A 12 -22.65 -17.75 17.05
CA LEU A 12 -22.27 -16.37 17.37
C LEU A 12 -22.39 -16.10 18.88
N ARG A 13 -23.44 -16.60 19.54
CA ARG A 13 -23.57 -16.55 21.00
C ARG A 13 -22.45 -17.32 21.71
N PHE A 14 -22.12 -18.51 21.22
CA PHE A 14 -21.04 -19.34 21.77
C PHE A 14 -19.67 -18.64 21.64
N LEU A 15 -19.35 -18.11 20.46
CA LEU A 15 -18.11 -17.36 20.25
C LEU A 15 -18.05 -16.08 21.10
N CYS A 16 -19.18 -15.38 21.28
CA CYS A 16 -19.26 -14.23 22.19
C CYS A 16 -19.03 -14.63 23.65
N SER A 17 -19.58 -15.77 24.11
CA SER A 17 -19.36 -16.25 25.48
C SER A 17 -17.92 -16.71 25.72
N GLU A 18 -17.31 -17.39 24.74
CA GLU A 18 -15.90 -17.80 24.81
C GLU A 18 -14.96 -16.58 24.85
N LEU A 19 -15.22 -15.57 24.01
CA LEU A 19 -14.44 -14.33 24.01
C LEU A 19 -14.60 -13.56 25.33
N GLN A 20 -15.80 -13.54 25.92
CA GLN A 20 -16.03 -12.97 27.25
C GLN A 20 -15.28 -13.73 28.34
N ALA A 21 -15.29 -15.06 28.30
CA ALA A 21 -14.55 -15.91 29.24
C ALA A 21 -13.04 -15.70 29.13
N ALA A 22 -12.49 -15.65 27.92
CA ALA A 22 -11.07 -15.38 27.68
C ALA A 22 -10.64 -14.01 28.23
N ARG A 23 -11.47 -12.96 28.05
CA ARG A 23 -11.22 -11.64 28.63
C ARG A 23 -11.24 -11.64 30.16
N LEU A 24 -12.17 -12.38 30.79
CA LEU A 24 -12.23 -12.51 32.24
C LEU A 24 -11.02 -13.26 32.81
N LEU A 25 -10.53 -14.29 32.12
CA LEU A 25 -9.32 -15.02 32.51
C LEU A 25 -8.07 -14.14 32.41
N HIS A 26 -7.95 -13.35 31.34
CA HIS A 26 -6.84 -12.41 31.19
C HIS A 26 -6.84 -11.32 32.28
N LEU A 27 -8.01 -10.80 32.65
CA LEU A 27 -8.14 -9.84 33.75
C LEU A 27 -7.86 -10.45 35.13
N LYS A 28 -8.17 -11.74 35.33
CA LYS A 28 -7.80 -12.46 36.56
C LYS A 28 -6.29 -12.65 36.68
N LEU A 29 -5.61 -12.99 35.58
CA LEU A 29 -4.16 -13.15 35.53
C LEU A 29 -3.41 -11.84 35.87
N GLN A 30 -3.97 -10.69 35.47
CA GLN A 30 -3.45 -9.35 35.79
C GLN A 30 -3.68 -8.91 37.24
N ARG A 31 -4.49 -9.65 38.01
CA ARG A 31 -4.94 -9.26 39.36
C ARG A 31 -4.26 -10.06 40.48
N ASP A 32 -3.43 -11.06 40.15
CA ASP A 32 -2.57 -11.71 41.14
C ASP A 32 -1.42 -10.74 41.53
N PRO A 33 -1.34 -10.28 42.80
CA PRO A 33 -0.38 -9.28 43.20
C PRO A 33 0.93 -9.95 43.62
N SER A 34 1.95 -9.91 42.75
CA SER A 34 3.34 -10.05 43.17
C SER A 34 3.95 -8.65 43.38
N PRO A 35 4.76 -8.41 44.43
CA PRO A 35 5.24 -7.07 44.75
C PRO A 35 6.50 -6.67 43.95
N VAL A 36 6.34 -5.65 43.09
CA VAL A 36 7.30 -4.56 42.74
C VAL A 36 8.50 -4.94 41.82
N PRO A 37 9.04 -4.06 40.92
CA PRO A 37 8.78 -2.62 40.69
C PRO A 37 8.23 -2.25 39.31
N SER A 38 7.63 -1.05 39.30
CA SER A 38 7.38 -0.24 38.12
C SER A 38 8.62 -0.07 37.25
N PHE A 39 8.57 -0.51 36.00
CA PHE A 39 9.27 0.12 34.89
C PHE A 39 8.42 -0.10 33.64
N GLY A 40 8.13 0.98 32.93
CA GLY A 40 7.29 0.96 31.75
C GLY A 40 7.91 0.12 30.65
N GLU A 41 7.05 -0.62 29.93
CA GLU A 41 7.14 -0.99 28.52
C GLU A 41 6.09 -2.08 28.24
N GLY A 42 5.28 -1.90 27.20
CA GLY A 42 4.51 -3.00 26.61
C GLY A 42 3.07 -3.22 27.09
N THR A 43 2.16 -2.27 26.82
CA THR A 43 0.74 -2.59 26.59
C THR A 43 0.25 -1.81 25.37
N LYS A 44 0.81 -2.15 24.20
CA LYS A 44 0.47 -1.48 22.92
C LYS A 44 -0.91 -1.90 22.39
N GLU A 45 -1.39 -3.09 22.71
CA GLU A 45 -2.62 -3.66 22.14
C GLU A 45 -3.91 -2.95 22.59
N GLY A 46 -3.97 -2.49 23.85
CA GLY A 46 -5.16 -1.79 24.38
C GLY A 46 -5.33 -0.36 23.86
N ASN A 47 -4.24 0.30 23.49
CA ASN A 47 -4.27 1.65 22.92
C ASN A 47 -4.63 1.65 21.44
N ASP A 48 -4.27 0.60 20.71
CA ASP A 48 -4.48 0.49 19.26
C ASP A 48 -5.98 0.50 18.90
N VAL A 49 -6.80 -0.33 19.55
CA VAL A 49 -8.25 -0.39 19.28
C VAL A 49 -8.94 0.93 19.62
N VAL A 50 -8.55 1.60 20.70
CA VAL A 50 -9.11 2.90 21.07
C VAL A 50 -8.69 3.98 20.07
N GLN A 51 -7.45 3.92 19.58
CA GLN A 51 -6.95 4.82 18.55
C GLN A 51 -7.69 4.63 17.23
N GLU A 52 -7.89 3.40 16.77
CA GLU A 52 -8.69 3.07 15.58
C GLU A 52 -10.14 3.55 15.72
N LEU A 53 -10.74 3.38 16.91
CA LEU A 53 -12.07 3.90 17.19
C LEU A 53 -12.14 5.43 17.06
N MET A 54 -11.13 6.12 17.62
CA MET A 54 -11.02 7.58 17.55
C MET A 54 -10.79 8.07 16.12
N LEU A 55 -9.98 7.36 15.33
CA LEU A 55 -9.77 7.64 13.91
C LEU A 55 -11.08 7.46 13.11
N THR A 56 -11.83 6.40 13.41
CA THR A 56 -13.13 6.14 12.79
C THR A 56 -14.15 7.24 13.10
N LEU A 57 -14.26 7.65 14.37
CA LEU A 57 -15.11 8.78 14.78
C LEU A 57 -14.72 10.06 14.04
N LYS A 58 -13.42 10.36 13.96
CA LYS A 58 -12.90 11.53 13.25
C LYS A 58 -13.21 11.48 11.75
N ALA A 59 -13.06 10.31 11.13
CA ALA A 59 -13.35 10.11 9.71
C ALA A 59 -14.85 10.28 9.40
N LEU A 60 -15.72 9.84 10.31
CA LEU A 60 -17.18 9.97 10.19
C LEU A 60 -17.71 11.34 10.67
N GLY A 61 -16.84 12.21 11.22
CA GLY A 61 -17.23 13.51 11.77
C GLY A 61 -18.10 13.41 13.03
N LEU A 62 -18.01 12.30 13.76
CA LEU A 62 -18.78 12.06 14.98
C LEU A 62 -18.06 12.62 16.22
N PRO A 63 -18.80 13.09 17.24
CA PRO A 63 -18.22 13.60 18.47
C PRO A 63 -17.54 12.48 19.26
N ARG A 64 -16.61 12.87 20.16
CA ARG A 64 -15.97 11.91 21.05
C ARG A 64 -16.99 11.36 22.06
N PRO A 65 -17.06 10.04 22.28
CA PRO A 65 -18.00 9.46 23.23
C PRO A 65 -17.71 9.94 24.65
N LEU A 66 -18.79 10.09 25.42
CA LEU A 66 -18.71 10.44 26.84
C LEU A 66 -18.22 9.23 27.65
N ARG A 67 -17.64 9.47 28.82
CA ARG A 67 -17.25 8.38 29.72
C ARG A 67 -18.50 7.59 30.12
N GLY A 68 -18.51 6.30 29.83
CA GLY A 68 -19.65 5.41 30.12
C GLY A 68 -20.62 5.21 28.96
N THR A 69 -20.38 5.78 27.77
CA THR A 69 -21.17 5.44 26.57
C THR A 69 -21.12 3.93 26.31
N LEU A 70 -22.30 3.33 26.14
CA LEU A 70 -22.41 1.90 25.84
C LEU A 70 -21.88 1.62 24.44
N ALA A 71 -21.11 0.53 24.28
CA ALA A 71 -20.57 0.13 22.99
C ALA A 71 -21.67 -0.06 21.92
N SER A 72 -22.85 -0.54 22.32
CA SER A 72 -24.01 -0.70 21.43
C SER A 72 -24.60 0.62 20.93
N GLN A 73 -24.52 1.69 21.72
CA GLN A 73 -24.95 3.02 21.30
C GLN A 73 -23.97 3.57 20.25
N LEU A 74 -22.67 3.47 20.53
CA LEU A 74 -21.62 3.91 19.63
C LEU A 74 -21.65 3.16 18.28
N LEU A 75 -21.84 1.83 18.29
CA LEU A 75 -21.98 1.04 17.07
C LEU A 75 -23.22 1.43 16.24
N ARG A 76 -24.31 1.82 16.90
CA ARG A 76 -25.51 2.33 16.23
C ARG A 76 -25.26 3.69 15.61
N GLU A 77 -24.60 4.61 16.33
CA GLU A 77 -24.20 5.91 15.77
C GLU A 77 -23.30 5.75 14.54
N PHE A 78 -22.35 4.80 14.57
CA PHE A 78 -21.55 4.45 13.39
C PHE A 78 -22.41 3.92 12.24
N HIS A 79 -23.28 2.96 12.53
CA HIS A 79 -24.15 2.36 11.52
C HIS A 79 -25.04 3.43 10.86
N ASP A 80 -25.65 4.30 11.66
CA ASP A 80 -26.55 5.35 11.19
C ASP A 80 -25.78 6.35 10.31
N LYS A 81 -24.58 6.76 10.75
CA LYS A 81 -23.76 7.69 9.98
C LYS A 81 -23.23 7.09 8.67
N ILE A 82 -22.82 5.82 8.70
CA ILE A 82 -22.39 5.11 7.48
C ILE A 82 -23.57 4.96 6.52
N SER A 83 -24.77 4.63 7.03
CA SER A 83 -25.99 4.48 6.22
C SER A 83 -26.42 5.79 5.56
N GLU A 84 -26.22 6.93 6.24
CA GLU A 84 -26.44 8.27 5.69
C GLU A 84 -25.47 8.60 4.55
N LEU A 85 -24.19 8.21 4.67
CA LEU A 85 -23.15 8.55 3.71
C LEU A 85 -23.10 7.60 2.50
N LEU A 86 -23.55 6.36 2.66
CA LEU A 86 -23.46 5.32 1.65
C LEU A 86 -24.10 5.70 0.29
N PRO A 87 -25.28 6.37 0.23
CA PRO A 87 -25.90 6.79 -1.03
C PRO A 87 -25.13 7.89 -1.78
N ALA A 88 -24.27 8.65 -1.09
CA ALA A 88 -23.48 9.72 -1.72
C ALA A 88 -22.22 9.18 -2.43
N LEU A 89 -21.86 7.92 -2.21
CA LEU A 89 -20.71 7.30 -2.85
C LEU A 89 -21.03 6.86 -4.27
N PRO A 90 -20.03 6.83 -5.18
CA PRO A 90 -20.22 6.26 -6.50
C PRO A 90 -20.76 4.83 -6.42
N PRO A 91 -21.59 4.41 -7.39
CA PRO A 91 -22.01 3.02 -7.48
C PRO A 91 -20.78 2.11 -7.54
N GLU A 92 -20.91 0.89 -7.01
CA GLU A 92 -19.85 -0.14 -6.96
C GLU A 92 -18.76 0.08 -5.90
N SER A 93 -18.73 1.23 -5.24
CA SER A 93 -17.65 1.55 -4.28
C SER A 93 -17.56 0.52 -3.15
N MET A 94 -18.68 0.05 -2.58
CA MET A 94 -18.73 -0.87 -1.45
C MET A 94 -18.72 -2.36 -1.83
N LYS A 95 -18.46 -2.72 -3.10
CA LYS A 95 -18.46 -4.15 -3.47
C LYS A 95 -17.29 -4.88 -2.82
N PRO A 96 -17.51 -6.07 -2.22
CA PRO A 96 -16.43 -6.86 -1.68
C PRO A 96 -15.53 -7.37 -2.82
N LEU A 97 -14.24 -7.47 -2.55
CA LEU A 97 -13.27 -8.02 -3.50
C LEU A 97 -13.51 -9.52 -3.71
N LEU A 98 -13.78 -10.25 -2.62
CA LEU A 98 -14.22 -11.63 -2.66
C LEU A 98 -15.74 -11.69 -2.64
N ASN A 99 -16.33 -12.04 -3.77
CA ASN A 99 -17.79 -12.13 -3.94
C ASN A 99 -18.28 -13.58 -4.12
N SER A 100 -17.38 -14.57 -4.12
CA SER A 100 -17.73 -15.98 -4.24
C SER A 100 -18.07 -16.58 -2.87
N PRO A 101 -19.07 -17.46 -2.79
CA PRO A 101 -19.38 -18.16 -1.55
C PRO A 101 -18.22 -19.10 -1.18
N LEU A 102 -17.81 -19.06 0.09
CA LEU A 102 -16.74 -19.89 0.62
C LEU A 102 -17.35 -21.14 1.28
N ASP A 103 -17.23 -22.27 0.60
CA ASP A 103 -17.46 -23.60 1.16
C ASP A 103 -16.22 -24.08 1.93
N ALA A 104 -16.33 -25.20 2.65
CA ALA A 104 -15.26 -25.69 3.51
C ALA A 104 -13.93 -25.91 2.75
N SER A 105 -13.99 -26.45 1.52
CA SER A 105 -12.80 -26.67 0.71
C SER A 105 -12.17 -25.36 0.22
N ARG A 106 -12.96 -24.34 -0.12
CA ARG A 106 -12.44 -23.01 -0.47
C ARG A 106 -11.84 -22.30 0.73
N TRP A 107 -12.38 -22.50 1.93
CA TRP A 107 -11.78 -21.97 3.16
C TRP A 107 -10.40 -22.57 3.41
N GLU A 108 -10.26 -23.89 3.31
CA GLU A 108 -8.97 -24.56 3.44
C GLU A 108 -7.96 -24.09 2.39
N ALA A 109 -8.40 -23.97 1.13
CA ALA A 109 -7.56 -23.44 0.05
C ALA A 109 -7.15 -21.98 0.29
N LEU A 110 -8.06 -21.14 0.78
CA LEU A 110 -7.79 -19.74 1.10
C LEU A 110 -6.76 -19.61 2.23
N GLU A 111 -6.88 -20.42 3.27
CA GLU A 111 -5.94 -20.42 4.40
C GLU A 111 -4.54 -20.88 3.95
N ALA A 112 -4.48 -21.95 3.14
CA ALA A 112 -3.22 -22.43 2.57
C ALA A 112 -2.55 -21.36 1.67
N LEU A 113 -3.34 -20.65 0.85
CA LEU A 113 -2.85 -19.53 0.04
C LEU A 113 -2.37 -18.37 0.90
N SER A 114 -3.14 -18.00 1.93
CA SER A 114 -2.80 -16.94 2.88
C SER A 114 -1.45 -17.23 3.54
N GLN A 115 -1.25 -18.44 4.04
CA GLN A 115 -0.01 -18.88 4.67
C GLN A 115 1.17 -18.84 3.69
N SER A 116 1.01 -19.42 2.50
CA SER A 116 2.06 -19.41 1.47
C SER A 116 2.47 -17.99 1.05
N LEU A 117 1.49 -17.10 0.85
CA LEU A 117 1.76 -15.71 0.52
C LEU A 117 2.45 -14.98 1.66
N THR A 118 2.03 -15.21 2.90
CA THR A 118 2.64 -14.62 4.10
C THR A 118 4.12 -14.98 4.19
N GLU A 119 4.46 -16.25 3.98
CA GLU A 119 5.85 -16.71 3.95
C GLU A 119 6.65 -16.08 2.81
N GLN A 120 6.10 -16.06 1.59
CA GLN A 120 6.77 -15.48 0.44
C GLN A 120 7.01 -13.97 0.61
N TYR A 121 6.00 -13.23 1.07
CA TYR A 121 6.12 -11.80 1.32
C TYR A 121 7.05 -11.51 2.50
N GLY A 122 7.04 -12.36 3.54
CA GLY A 122 8.00 -12.29 4.64
C GLY A 122 9.44 -12.39 4.13
N CYS A 123 9.74 -13.38 3.29
CA CYS A 123 11.05 -13.53 2.65
C CYS A 123 11.44 -12.30 1.82
N ARG A 124 10.51 -11.76 1.01
CA ARG A 124 10.73 -10.55 0.22
C ARG A 124 10.99 -9.33 1.10
N ARG A 125 10.24 -9.16 2.20
CA ARG A 125 10.44 -8.07 3.16
C ARG A 125 11.79 -8.20 3.85
N CYS A 126 12.19 -9.38 4.30
CA CYS A 126 13.53 -9.64 4.82
C CYS A 126 14.63 -9.19 3.85
N LEU A 127 14.51 -9.56 2.57
CA LEU A 127 15.46 -9.14 1.54
C LEU A 127 15.50 -7.61 1.40
N LEU A 128 14.34 -6.96 1.32
CA LEU A 128 14.25 -5.50 1.18
C LEU A 128 14.84 -4.77 2.39
N LEU A 129 14.58 -5.26 3.60
CA LEU A 129 15.15 -4.72 4.83
C LEU A 129 16.67 -4.90 4.86
N LYS A 130 17.17 -6.08 4.48
CA LYS A 130 18.62 -6.30 4.40
C LYS A 130 19.26 -5.42 3.34
N ARG A 131 18.58 -5.21 2.20
CA ARG A 131 19.04 -4.28 1.15
C ARG A 131 19.09 -2.85 1.67
N LEU A 132 18.07 -2.40 2.41
CA LEU A 132 18.07 -1.10 3.06
C LEU A 132 19.26 -0.94 4.03
N ASP A 133 19.51 -1.95 4.86
CA ASP A 133 20.64 -1.96 5.81
C ASP A 133 21.98 -1.84 5.08
N LEU A 134 22.20 -2.67 4.05
CA LEU A 134 23.43 -2.63 3.25
C LEU A 134 23.60 -1.31 2.50
N THR A 135 22.52 -0.75 1.96
CA THR A 135 22.56 0.55 1.27
C THR A 135 22.91 1.67 2.24
N THR A 136 22.37 1.62 3.45
CA THR A 136 22.68 2.56 4.54
C THR A 136 24.15 2.45 4.96
N SER A 137 24.65 1.23 5.10
CA SER A 137 26.07 0.97 5.41
C SER A 137 27.00 1.43 4.28
N ALA A 138 26.63 1.27 3.00
CA ALA A 138 27.45 1.68 1.86
C ALA A 138 27.72 3.19 1.82
N PHE A 139 26.83 4.02 2.37
CA PHE A 139 27.09 5.46 2.50
C PHE A 139 28.31 5.76 3.39
N HIS A 140 28.71 4.86 4.29
CA HIS A 140 29.87 5.05 5.14
C HIS A 140 31.21 4.86 4.41
N TRP A 141 31.20 4.45 3.13
CA TRP A 141 32.42 4.23 2.34
C TRP A 141 32.99 5.51 1.71
N GLY A 142 32.35 6.67 1.90
CA GLY A 142 32.87 7.96 1.42
C GLY A 142 33.16 8.91 2.58
N ASP A 143 34.35 9.53 2.57
CA ASP A 143 34.84 10.43 3.63
C ASP A 143 33.83 11.52 4.04
N ARG A 144 33.09 12.07 3.06
CA ARG A 144 32.07 13.11 3.30
C ARG A 144 30.86 12.58 4.07
N ALA A 145 30.46 11.36 3.78
CA ALA A 145 29.28 10.74 4.37
C ALA A 145 29.61 10.07 5.72
N GLU A 146 30.85 9.63 5.90
CA GLU A 146 31.37 9.18 7.20
C GLU A 146 31.31 10.30 8.26
N ALA A 147 31.67 11.54 7.89
CA ALA A 147 31.54 12.72 8.77
C ALA A 147 30.09 13.02 9.21
N HIS A 148 29.09 12.54 8.47
CA HIS A 148 27.66 12.71 8.77
C HIS A 148 26.97 11.40 9.19
N SER A 149 27.73 10.34 9.42
CA SER A 149 27.23 8.99 9.70
C SER A 149 26.31 8.94 10.91
N GLU A 150 26.71 9.56 12.02
CA GLU A 150 25.93 9.56 13.27
C GLU A 150 24.61 10.33 13.13
N VAL A 151 24.59 11.43 12.38
CA VAL A 151 23.36 12.17 12.06
C VAL A 151 22.42 11.32 11.20
N MET A 152 22.97 10.62 10.20
CA MET A 152 22.20 9.73 9.34
C MET A 152 21.60 8.56 10.12
N LYS A 153 22.39 7.92 10.99
CA LYS A 153 21.93 6.83 11.86
C LYS A 153 20.84 7.31 12.82
N ALA A 154 20.98 8.49 13.42
CA ALA A 154 19.98 9.04 14.32
C ALA A 154 18.60 9.19 13.65
N VAL A 155 18.56 9.47 12.35
CA VAL A 155 17.32 9.57 11.58
C VAL A 155 16.82 8.19 11.11
N LEU A 156 17.70 7.33 10.60
CA LEU A 156 17.30 6.06 9.98
C LEU A 156 17.01 4.94 10.98
N CYS A 157 17.72 4.87 12.11
CA CYS A 157 17.54 3.79 13.09
C CYS A 157 16.11 3.71 13.65
N PRO A 158 15.45 4.82 14.04
CA PRO A 158 14.05 4.78 14.47
C PRO A 158 13.12 4.27 13.38
N ILE A 159 13.29 4.73 12.14
CA ILE A 159 12.47 4.29 11.00
C ILE A 159 12.68 2.80 10.76
N ARG A 160 13.94 2.36 10.75
CA ARG A 160 14.30 0.96 10.53
C ARG A 160 13.76 0.03 11.60
N GLY A 161 13.72 0.48 12.86
CA GLY A 161 13.16 -0.25 14.00
C GLY A 161 11.65 -0.46 13.93
N LEU A 162 10.93 0.39 13.18
CA LEU A 162 9.49 0.23 12.94
C LEU A 162 9.17 -0.74 11.79
N LEU A 163 10.16 -1.08 10.96
CA LEU A 163 9.95 -1.95 9.80
C LEU A 163 10.19 -3.41 10.16
N THR A 164 9.13 -4.20 10.16
CA THR A 164 9.15 -5.64 10.43
C THR A 164 9.04 -6.46 9.14
N PRO A 165 9.62 -7.66 9.09
CA PRO A 165 9.41 -8.58 7.97
C PRO A 165 8.03 -9.24 8.00
N GLU A 166 7.39 -9.27 9.16
CA GLU A 166 6.06 -9.84 9.38
C GLU A 166 4.98 -9.04 8.64
N SER A 167 3.90 -9.73 8.27
CA SER A 167 2.74 -9.11 7.62
C SER A 167 1.59 -8.99 8.61
N ASP A 168 1.00 -7.81 8.67
CA ASP A 168 -0.21 -7.55 9.48
C ASP A 168 -1.51 -7.96 8.75
N VAL A 169 -1.38 -8.53 7.54
CA VAL A 169 -2.52 -8.93 6.70
C VAL A 169 -2.95 -10.34 7.07
N SER A 170 -4.22 -10.47 7.46
CA SER A 170 -4.86 -11.76 7.78
C SER A 170 -6.01 -12.07 6.82
N THR A 171 -6.53 -13.29 6.85
CA THR A 171 -7.71 -13.69 6.06
C THR A 171 -8.92 -12.78 6.32
N ALA A 172 -9.09 -12.28 7.54
CA ALA A 172 -10.12 -11.29 7.87
C ALA A 172 -9.99 -10.00 7.05
N HIS A 173 -8.75 -9.51 6.83
CA HIS A 173 -8.50 -8.34 6.00
C HIS A 173 -8.86 -8.58 4.54
N VAL A 174 -8.61 -9.79 4.02
CA VAL A 174 -8.97 -10.17 2.65
C VAL A 174 -10.49 -10.19 2.47
N LEU A 175 -11.24 -10.68 3.47
CA LEU A 175 -12.71 -10.70 3.44
C LEU A 175 -13.32 -9.31 3.58
N ALA A 176 -12.68 -8.44 4.36
CA ALA A 176 -13.08 -7.05 4.50
C ALA A 176 -12.68 -6.19 3.29
N ALA A 177 -11.79 -6.70 2.42
CA ALA A 177 -11.27 -5.95 1.29
C ALA A 177 -12.38 -5.66 0.27
N ARG A 178 -12.41 -4.41 -0.19
CA ARG A 178 -13.34 -3.93 -1.22
C ARG A 178 -12.69 -3.99 -2.60
N ALA A 179 -13.52 -4.03 -3.64
CA ALA A 179 -13.09 -4.15 -5.02
C ALA A 179 -12.18 -2.99 -5.47
N ASP A 180 -12.39 -1.80 -4.93
CA ASP A 180 -11.55 -0.62 -5.18
C ASP A 180 -10.10 -0.78 -4.68
N LEU A 181 -9.87 -1.56 -3.62
CA LEU A 181 -8.51 -1.87 -3.13
C LEU A 181 -7.69 -2.71 -4.12
N SER A 182 -8.33 -3.41 -5.05
CA SER A 182 -7.60 -4.15 -6.10
C SER A 182 -6.97 -3.22 -7.16
N ARG A 183 -7.35 -1.94 -7.19
CA ARG A 183 -6.83 -0.97 -8.15
C ARG A 183 -5.40 -0.60 -7.78
N LEU A 184 -4.45 -1.17 -8.51
CA LEU A 184 -3.04 -0.80 -8.38
C LEU A 184 -2.83 0.63 -8.87
N VAL A 185 -2.44 1.52 -7.95
CA VAL A 185 -1.99 2.86 -8.29
C VAL A 185 -0.48 2.80 -8.50
N PRO A 186 0.05 3.14 -9.70
CA PRO A 186 1.48 3.13 -9.93
C PRO A 186 2.22 4.03 -8.94
N ALA A 187 3.32 3.54 -8.38
CA ALA A 187 4.19 4.33 -7.49
C ALA A 187 4.79 5.55 -8.20
N THR A 188 4.83 5.54 -9.54
CA THR A 188 5.24 6.65 -10.40
C THR A 188 4.11 7.62 -10.73
N SER A 189 2.88 7.36 -10.28
CA SER A 189 1.73 8.23 -10.55
C SER A 189 1.96 9.64 -10.01
N VAL A 190 1.34 10.62 -10.66
CA VAL A 190 1.37 12.01 -10.23
C VAL A 190 0.90 12.16 -8.77
N ALA A 191 -0.15 11.43 -8.37
CA ALA A 191 -0.65 11.44 -7.00
C ALA A 191 0.41 10.97 -5.99
N ALA A 192 1.10 9.86 -6.27
CA ALA A 192 2.19 9.36 -5.42
C ALA A 192 3.41 10.31 -5.40
N ARG A 193 3.70 10.97 -6.53
CA ARG A 193 4.82 11.91 -6.66
C ARG A 193 4.59 13.26 -6.00
N ARG A 194 3.35 13.75 -5.95
CA ARG A 194 2.99 15.01 -5.28
C ARG A 194 3.38 15.01 -3.80
N GLY A 195 3.22 13.88 -3.10
CA GLY A 195 3.60 13.75 -1.68
C GLY A 195 5.08 13.48 -1.43
N THR A 196 5.87 13.21 -2.47
CA THR A 196 7.30 12.83 -2.36
C THR A 196 8.24 13.87 -2.96
N SER A 197 7.76 15.11 -3.16
CA SER A 197 8.60 16.22 -3.58
C SER A 197 9.68 16.49 -2.53
N CYS A 198 10.95 16.53 -2.93
CA CYS A 198 12.05 16.83 -2.04
C CYS A 198 13.06 17.74 -2.74
N ALA A 199 14.08 18.21 -2.02
CA ALA A 199 15.12 19.06 -2.57
C ALA A 199 15.83 18.44 -3.81
N ILE A 200 15.75 17.12 -3.98
CA ILE A 200 16.30 16.38 -5.12
C ILE A 200 15.21 16.22 -6.21
N ASN A 201 14.03 15.72 -5.85
CA ASN A 201 12.90 15.56 -6.77
C ASN A 201 11.95 16.76 -6.66
N LYS A 202 12.36 17.89 -7.25
CA LYS A 202 11.58 19.15 -7.21
C LYS A 202 10.50 19.24 -8.27
N VAL A 203 10.72 18.64 -9.44
CA VAL A 203 9.85 18.81 -10.62
C VAL A 203 8.96 17.60 -10.78
N LEU A 204 7.65 17.82 -10.68
CA LEU A 204 6.66 16.85 -11.11
C LEU A 204 6.58 16.91 -12.64
N MET A 205 7.08 15.88 -13.32
CA MET A 205 6.89 15.74 -14.76
C MET A 205 5.40 15.54 -15.02
N GLY A 206 4.82 16.38 -15.89
CA GLY A 206 3.43 16.25 -16.34
C GLY A 206 3.25 15.04 -17.27
N ASP A 207 2.13 14.98 -18.00
CA ASP A 207 1.94 13.95 -19.01
C ASP A 207 3.07 14.01 -20.04
N VAL A 208 3.94 13.01 -19.99
CA VAL A 208 5.01 12.83 -20.96
C VAL A 208 4.39 12.08 -22.13
N PRO A 209 4.27 12.69 -23.32
CA PRO A 209 3.81 11.99 -24.51
C PRO A 209 4.67 10.75 -24.69
N ASP A 210 4.04 9.63 -25.02
CA ASP A 210 4.73 8.35 -25.18
C ASP A 210 5.97 8.54 -26.06
N ARG A 211 7.16 8.41 -25.45
CA ARG A 211 8.45 8.68 -26.11
C ARG A 211 8.93 7.46 -26.89
N GLY A 212 7.99 6.84 -27.60
CA GLY A 212 8.26 5.76 -28.53
C GLY A 212 7.79 4.41 -28.01
N GLY A 213 6.93 3.79 -28.81
CA GLY A 213 6.91 2.33 -28.93
C GLY A 213 8.29 1.81 -29.34
N ARG A 214 8.47 0.49 -29.27
CA ARG A 214 9.72 -0.13 -29.71
C ARG A 214 10.05 0.38 -31.12
N PRO A 215 11.33 0.62 -31.48
CA PRO A 215 11.69 1.00 -32.85
C PRO A 215 11.12 0.06 -33.94
N SER A 216 10.76 -1.17 -33.56
CA SER A 216 10.06 -2.16 -34.40
C SER A 216 8.56 -1.92 -34.60
N GLU A 217 7.92 -1.07 -33.79
CA GLU A 217 6.48 -0.73 -33.82
C GLU A 217 6.20 0.59 -34.56
N LEU A 218 7.24 1.38 -34.85
CA LEU A 218 7.17 2.56 -35.69
C LEU A 218 7.28 2.14 -37.15
N GLU A 219 6.16 2.14 -37.86
CA GLU A 219 6.16 1.95 -39.31
C GLU A 219 6.96 3.10 -39.95
N ALA A 220 8.09 2.76 -40.58
CA ALA A 220 8.89 3.75 -41.29
C ALA A 220 8.03 4.34 -42.42
N PRO A 221 7.91 5.67 -42.54
CA PRO A 221 7.11 6.26 -43.60
C PRO A 221 7.63 5.77 -44.96
N MET A 222 6.77 5.14 -45.75
CA MET A 222 7.13 4.60 -47.07
C MET A 222 7.79 5.71 -47.90
N PRO A 223 9.01 5.50 -48.43
CA PRO A 223 9.60 6.44 -49.34
C PRO A 223 8.75 6.53 -50.61
N THR A 224 8.36 7.75 -50.99
CA THR A 224 7.62 7.97 -52.24
C THR A 224 8.56 7.77 -53.42
N TRP A 225 8.40 6.68 -54.16
CA TRP A 225 9.08 6.52 -55.44
C TRP A 225 8.41 7.41 -56.49
N LYS A 226 9.10 8.50 -56.83
CA LYS A 226 8.77 9.25 -58.05
C LYS A 226 9.25 8.43 -59.24
N SER A 227 8.33 8.10 -60.15
CA SER A 227 8.67 7.50 -61.44
C SER A 227 9.79 8.32 -62.09
N ARG A 228 10.83 7.63 -62.56
CA ARG A 228 11.88 8.25 -63.37
C ARG A 228 11.18 8.77 -64.63
N ARG A 229 11.10 10.10 -64.77
CA ARG A 229 10.59 10.71 -65.99
C ARG A 229 11.48 10.24 -67.14
N GLU A 230 10.92 9.43 -68.03
CA GLU A 230 11.41 9.28 -69.38
C GLU A 230 11.09 10.58 -70.12
N ASP A 231 11.93 11.59 -69.94
CA ASP A 231 12.00 12.69 -70.88
C ASP A 231 13.47 12.85 -71.27
N GLY A 232 13.76 12.44 -72.50
CA GLY A 232 15.04 12.70 -73.14
C GLY A 232 15.26 14.22 -73.22
N GLY A 233 16.38 14.68 -72.68
CA GLY A 233 16.66 16.12 -72.68
C GLY A 233 18.04 16.47 -72.13
N ARG A 234 19.03 16.41 -73.03
CA ARG A 234 20.29 17.20 -73.06
C ARG A 234 20.76 17.88 -71.75
N GLY A 235 21.87 17.33 -71.24
CA GLY A 235 23.01 17.98 -70.62
C GLY A 235 22.90 19.40 -70.05
N LYS A 236 23.33 19.53 -68.79
CA LYS A 236 24.45 20.42 -68.43
C LYS A 236 24.96 20.12 -67.02
N ALA A 237 26.28 19.97 -66.93
CA ALA A 237 27.04 19.89 -65.70
C ALA A 237 26.82 21.12 -64.81
N GLY A 238 26.84 20.92 -63.49
CA GLY A 238 26.66 22.00 -62.51
C GLY A 238 27.15 21.63 -61.10
N GLN A 239 28.47 21.66 -60.94
CA GLN A 239 29.24 21.94 -59.70
C GLN A 239 28.64 21.58 -58.33
N GLN A 240 29.19 20.54 -57.71
CA GLN A 240 29.22 20.37 -56.26
C GLN A 240 30.23 21.36 -55.66
N ARG A 241 29.78 22.29 -54.80
CA ARG A 241 30.65 23.16 -54.02
C ARG A 241 30.49 22.87 -52.53
N TRP A 242 31.52 22.25 -51.97
CA TRP A 242 31.66 21.94 -50.55
C TRP A 242 31.84 23.23 -49.73
N GLY A 243 30.91 23.49 -48.80
CA GLY A 243 30.95 24.61 -47.87
C GLY A 243 31.74 24.28 -46.59
N ARG A 244 32.91 24.90 -46.46
CA ARG A 244 33.89 24.78 -45.36
C ARG A 244 33.34 25.35 -44.03
N ARG A 245 33.36 24.54 -42.97
CA ARG A 245 33.21 24.96 -41.56
C ARG A 245 34.43 25.79 -41.14
N LYS A 246 34.24 27.02 -40.63
CA LYS A 246 35.27 27.75 -39.86
C LYS A 246 34.79 27.92 -38.41
N LYS A 247 35.55 27.35 -37.46
CA LYS A 247 35.55 27.69 -36.03
C LYS A 247 36.14 29.10 -35.88
N LYS A 248 35.48 29.97 -35.12
CA LYS A 248 36.10 31.19 -34.55
C LYS A 248 36.67 30.84 -33.17
N LYS A 249 37.85 31.38 -32.91
CA LYS A 249 38.47 31.50 -31.58
C LYS A 249 37.64 32.42 -30.70
#